data_AF-A0ABC8JGS4-F1
#
_entry.id   AF-A0ABC8JGS4-F1
#
_cell.length_a   1.000
_cell.length_b   1.000
_cell.length_c   1.000
_cell.angle_alpha   90.00
_cell.angle_beta   90.00
_cell.angle_gamma   90.00
#
_symmetry.space_group_name_H-M   'P 1'
#
loop_
_entity.id
_entity.type
_entity.pdbx_description
1 polymer ?
#
loop_
_entity_poly.entity_id
_entity_poly.type
_entity_poly.pdbx_seq_one_letter_code
_entity_poly.pdbx_strand_id
1 'polypeptide(L)'
;MSKHKEISLNQLSTLGDACWKMDLTAIHKILVMAEDDKELVEFSFEKWLEEIIDIQDVRKGGDQAFLKQDFETAIDCYSQLIKSRRMVYPSVYARRCLCYLFYNKLDKALYDGMLAQQLFPDWPTAFYFQSVALSKLNMITDSADTLKEATHLEAKRAS
;
A
#
# COMPACT_ATOMS: atom_id res chain seq x y z
N MET A 1 -25.42 -14.88 21.62
CA MET A 1 -25.69 -14.36 20.26
C MET A 1 -24.81 -13.14 20.05
N SER A 2 -23.64 -13.35 19.44
CA SER A 2 -22.65 -12.27 19.26
C SER A 2 -23.17 -11.32 18.19
N LYS A 3 -23.43 -10.06 18.57
CA LYS A 3 -23.76 -9.01 17.61
C LYS A 3 -22.48 -8.72 16.83
N HIS A 4 -22.35 -9.28 15.63
CA HIS A 4 -21.47 -8.71 14.63
C HIS A 4 -21.92 -7.26 14.46
N LYS A 5 -21.11 -6.33 14.96
CA LYS A 5 -21.28 -4.91 14.75
C LYS A 5 -21.04 -4.70 13.26
N GLU A 6 -22.10 -4.73 12.47
CA GLU A 6 -22.08 -4.31 11.08
C GLU A 6 -21.40 -2.95 11.05
N ILE A 7 -20.32 -2.86 10.29
CA ILE A 7 -19.66 -1.58 10.00
C ILE A 7 -20.75 -0.74 9.33
N SER A 8 -21.12 0.38 9.95
CA SER A 8 -22.01 1.33 9.30
C SER A 8 -21.30 1.82 8.04
N LEU A 9 -21.76 1.36 6.87
CA LEU A 9 -21.25 1.74 5.54
C LEU A 9 -21.19 3.26 5.34
N ASN A 10 -21.90 4.04 6.15
CA ASN A 10 -21.95 5.51 6.11
C ASN A 10 -20.72 6.23 6.71
N GLN A 11 -19.64 5.52 7.09
CA GLN A 11 -18.45 6.13 7.72
C GLN A 11 -17.10 5.74 7.11
N LEU A 12 -17.07 5.04 5.97
CA LEU A 12 -15.80 4.68 5.32
C LEU A 12 -15.15 5.89 4.65
N SER A 13 -13.82 5.99 4.73
CA SER A 13 -13.06 6.92 3.91
C SER A 13 -13.15 6.54 2.43
N THR A 14 -12.73 7.44 1.53
CA THR A 14 -12.72 7.17 0.08
C THR A 14 -11.90 5.92 -0.25
N LEU A 15 -10.78 5.71 0.47
CA LEU A 15 -9.96 4.51 0.34
C LEU A 15 -10.67 3.28 0.92
N GLY A 16 -11.26 3.40 2.09
CA GLY A 16 -11.98 2.30 2.74
C GLY A 16 -13.16 1.78 1.92
N ASP A 17 -13.94 2.66 1.30
CA ASP A 17 -15.05 2.29 0.40
C ASP A 17 -14.53 1.57 -0.86
N ALA A 18 -13.46 2.07 -1.46
CA ALA A 18 -12.83 1.43 -2.63
C ALA A 18 -12.28 0.04 -2.30
N CYS A 19 -11.65 -0.12 -1.13
CA CYS A 19 -11.16 -1.41 -0.64
C CYS A 19 -12.29 -2.39 -0.32
N TRP A 20 -13.37 -1.93 0.30
CA TRP A 20 -14.56 -2.76 0.57
C TRP A 20 -15.19 -3.28 -0.73
N LYS A 21 -15.31 -2.43 -1.75
CA LYS A 21 -15.81 -2.80 -3.09
C LYS A 21 -14.80 -3.59 -3.93
N MET A 22 -13.54 -3.69 -3.47
CA MET A 22 -12.40 -4.20 -4.23
C MET A 22 -12.22 -3.51 -5.60
N ASP A 23 -12.56 -2.22 -5.67
CA ASP A 23 -12.42 -1.41 -6.88
C ASP A 23 -10.96 -0.96 -7.04
N LEU A 24 -10.16 -1.81 -7.70
CA LEU A 24 -8.73 -1.56 -7.91
C LEU A 24 -8.48 -0.28 -8.71
N THR A 25 -9.41 0.13 -9.59
CA THR A 25 -9.28 1.35 -10.38
C THR A 25 -9.52 2.59 -9.51
N ALA A 26 -10.49 2.56 -8.59
CA ALA A 26 -10.67 3.62 -7.61
C ALA A 26 -9.47 3.71 -6.66
N ILE A 27 -8.96 2.58 -6.16
CA ILE A 27 -7.76 2.53 -5.32
C ILE A 27 -6.56 3.13 -6.07
N HIS A 28 -6.35 2.78 -7.35
CA HIS A 28 -5.29 3.34 -8.18
C HIS A 28 -5.34 4.86 -8.24
N LYS A 29 -6.51 5.43 -8.55
CA LYS A 29 -6.71 6.89 -8.61
C LYS A 29 -6.38 7.56 -7.27
N ILE A 30 -6.81 6.96 -6.16
CA ILE A 30 -6.53 7.48 -4.81
C ILE A 30 -5.01 7.48 -4.55
N LEU A 31 -4.30 6.39 -4.86
CA LEU A 31 -2.85 6.29 -4.66
C LEU A 31 -2.05 7.24 -5.57
N VAL A 32 -2.55 7.55 -6.76
CA VAL A 32 -1.95 8.55 -7.66
C VAL A 32 -2.11 9.96 -7.10
N MET A 33 -3.22 10.25 -6.42
CA MET A 33 -3.51 11.56 -5.85
C MET A 33 -2.93 11.76 -4.44
N ALA A 34 -2.51 10.69 -3.76
CA ALA A 34 -1.92 10.76 -2.43
C ALA A 34 -0.58 11.50 -2.46
N GLU A 35 -0.35 12.38 -1.48
CA GLU A 35 0.94 13.06 -1.32
C GLU A 35 2.06 12.04 -1.07
N ASP A 36 3.20 12.23 -1.74
CA ASP A 36 4.35 11.34 -1.59
C ASP A 36 4.97 11.45 -0.19
N ASP A 37 5.46 10.31 0.31
CA ASP A 37 6.16 10.23 1.59
C ASP A 37 7.36 11.20 1.60
N LYS A 38 7.40 12.10 2.61
CA LYS A 38 8.54 13.00 2.84
C LYS A 38 9.79 12.17 3.10
N GLU A 39 10.86 12.46 2.37
CA GLU A 39 12.13 11.74 2.47
C GLU A 39 12.74 11.88 3.87
N LEU A 40 12.88 10.76 4.58
CA LEU A 40 13.72 10.68 5.78
C LEU A 40 15.14 10.35 5.34
N VAL A 41 15.98 11.38 5.30
CA VAL A 41 17.40 11.24 4.99
C VAL A 41 18.17 11.45 6.28
N GLU A 42 18.77 10.37 6.80
CA GLU A 42 19.79 10.46 7.84
C GLU A 42 21.10 9.82 7.33
N PHE A 43 22.12 10.68 7.19
CA PHE A 43 23.58 10.47 7.10
C PHE A 43 24.37 10.45 5.77
N SER A 44 25.54 11.12 5.88
CA SER A 44 26.81 11.12 5.14
C SER A 44 26.80 11.38 3.62
N PHE A 45 27.18 12.61 3.24
CA PHE A 45 26.78 13.29 1.99
C PHE A 45 27.51 12.84 0.70
N GLU A 46 28.77 12.41 0.75
CA GLU A 46 29.61 12.39 -0.47
C GLU A 46 29.57 11.09 -1.27
N LYS A 47 29.52 9.93 -0.59
CA LYS A 47 29.38 8.62 -1.26
C LYS A 47 27.92 8.20 -1.46
N TRP A 48 27.04 8.80 -0.68
CA TRP A 48 25.60 8.60 -0.75
C TRP A 48 25.02 9.34 -1.98
N LEU A 49 25.56 10.51 -2.38
CA LEU A 49 24.94 11.34 -3.42
C LEU A 49 24.66 10.62 -4.75
N GLU A 50 25.65 9.92 -5.30
CA GLU A 50 25.49 9.16 -6.55
C GLU A 50 24.52 7.98 -6.38
N GLU A 51 24.54 7.32 -5.22
CA GLU A 51 23.72 6.15 -4.92
C GLU A 51 22.25 6.49 -4.61
N ILE A 52 21.93 7.71 -4.13
CA ILE A 52 20.54 8.16 -3.94
C ILE A 52 19.94 8.62 -5.24
N ILE A 53 20.74 9.30 -6.09
CA ILE A 53 20.28 9.76 -7.39
C ILE A 53 19.71 8.55 -8.14
N ASP A 54 20.42 7.41 -8.08
CA ASP A 54 19.95 6.13 -8.63
C ASP A 54 18.64 5.64 -7.98
N ILE A 55 18.52 5.65 -6.64
CA ILE A 55 17.30 5.22 -5.93
C ILE A 55 16.09 6.12 -6.24
N GLN A 56 16.30 7.43 -6.28
CA GLN A 56 15.26 8.39 -6.63
C GLN A 56 14.82 8.22 -8.08
N ASP A 57 15.74 7.95 -9.00
CA ASP A 57 15.42 7.71 -10.40
C ASP A 57 14.65 6.40 -10.59
N VAL A 58 15.03 5.33 -9.88
CA VAL A 58 14.26 4.07 -9.85
C VAL A 58 12.86 4.31 -9.29
N ARG A 59 12.70 5.11 -8.22
CA ARG A 59 11.39 5.47 -7.65
C ARG A 59 10.55 6.27 -8.63
N LYS A 60 11.11 7.34 -9.23
CA LYS A 60 10.42 8.16 -10.24
C LYS A 60 9.99 7.32 -11.44
N GLY A 61 10.85 6.41 -11.90
CA GLY A 61 10.52 5.45 -12.96
C GLY A 61 9.34 4.55 -12.58
N GLY A 62 9.35 4.00 -11.36
CA GLY A 62 8.25 3.20 -10.82
C GLY A 62 6.95 3.99 -10.69
N ASP A 63 7.01 5.22 -10.17
CA ASP A 63 5.85 6.10 -10.00
C ASP A 63 5.27 6.55 -11.34
N GLN A 64 6.11 6.84 -12.34
CA GLN A 64 5.67 7.14 -13.70
C GLN A 64 5.02 5.92 -14.37
N ALA A 65 5.60 4.73 -14.21
CA ALA A 65 5.03 3.49 -14.72
C ALA A 65 3.67 3.19 -14.05
N PHE A 66 3.60 3.35 -12.72
CA PHE A 66 2.36 3.20 -11.95
C PHE A 66 1.27 4.16 -12.43
N LEU A 67 1.61 5.43 -12.67
CA LEU A 67 0.68 6.43 -13.19
C LEU A 67 0.15 6.06 -14.59
N LYS A 68 1.02 5.53 -15.45
CA LYS A 68 0.67 5.05 -16.80
C LYS A 68 -0.02 3.67 -16.80
N GLN A 69 -0.23 3.07 -15.63
CA GLN A 69 -0.73 1.69 -15.46
C GLN A 69 0.15 0.63 -16.14
N ASP A 70 1.44 0.93 -16.35
CA ASP A 70 2.45 -0.05 -16.68
C ASP A 70 2.90 -0.75 -15.38
N PHE A 71 2.03 -1.65 -14.92
CA PHE A 71 2.18 -2.29 -13.62
C PHE A 71 3.37 -3.26 -13.56
N GLU A 72 3.82 -3.81 -14.69
CA GLU A 72 4.98 -4.70 -14.73
C GLU A 72 6.26 -3.93 -14.45
N THR A 73 6.49 -2.84 -15.18
CA THR A 73 7.62 -1.93 -14.93
C THR A 73 7.56 -1.35 -13.50
N ALA A 74 6.37 -0.95 -13.03
CA ALA A 74 6.20 -0.45 -11.67
C ALA A 74 6.62 -1.50 -10.61
N ILE A 75 6.21 -2.76 -10.77
CA ILE A 75 6.61 -3.86 -9.88
C ILE A 75 8.13 -4.01 -9.85
N ASP A 76 8.79 -3.97 -11.00
CA ASP A 76 10.24 -4.16 -11.10
C ASP A 76 10.98 -3.03 -10.40
N CYS A 77 10.62 -1.77 -10.66
CA CYS A 77 11.19 -0.60 -10.00
C CYS A 77 11.01 -0.67 -8.47
N TYR A 78 9.78 -0.87 -7.99
CA TYR A 78 9.50 -0.95 -6.54
C TYR A 78 10.19 -2.15 -5.88
N SER A 79 10.36 -3.26 -6.60
CA SER A 79 11.10 -4.41 -6.10
C SER A 79 12.59 -4.17 -5.97
N GLN A 80 13.19 -3.39 -6.88
CA GLN A 80 14.58 -2.96 -6.75
C GLN A 80 14.77 -2.07 -5.53
N LEU A 81 13.87 -1.09 -5.30
CA LEU A 81 13.91 -0.23 -4.11
C LEU A 81 13.86 -1.05 -2.82
N ILE A 82 12.89 -1.96 -2.70
CA ILE A 82 12.71 -2.77 -1.49
C ILE A 82 13.90 -3.71 -1.27
N LYS A 83 14.46 -4.31 -2.34
CA LYS A 83 15.65 -5.17 -2.25
C LYS A 83 16.90 -4.42 -1.82
N SER A 84 17.02 -3.14 -2.19
CA SER A 84 18.16 -2.32 -1.79
C SER A 84 18.25 -2.17 -0.26
N ARG A 85 17.11 -2.23 0.44
CA ARG A 85 16.96 -1.99 1.89
C ARG A 85 17.51 -0.63 2.36
N ARG A 86 17.74 0.31 1.43
CA ARG A 86 18.33 1.62 1.70
C ARG A 86 17.28 2.66 2.10
N MET A 87 16.13 2.62 1.46
CA MET A 87 14.97 3.46 1.77
C MET A 87 13.69 2.65 1.67
N VAL A 88 12.78 2.90 2.63
CA VAL A 88 11.54 2.16 2.77
C VAL A 88 10.42 3.19 2.87
N TYR A 89 9.58 3.26 1.85
CA TYR A 89 8.47 4.20 1.79
C TYR A 89 7.14 3.44 1.84
N PRO A 90 6.20 3.82 2.72
CA PRO A 90 4.85 3.26 2.72
C PRO A 90 4.23 3.19 1.31
N SER A 91 4.29 4.32 0.57
CA SER A 91 3.76 4.43 -0.80
C SER A 91 4.29 3.36 -1.76
N VAL A 92 5.56 2.99 -1.67
CA VAL A 92 6.18 1.95 -2.52
C VAL A 92 5.54 0.58 -2.28
N TYR A 93 5.26 0.22 -1.02
CA TYR A 93 4.57 -1.05 -0.71
C TYR A 93 3.11 -1.03 -1.16
N ALA A 94 2.39 0.08 -0.95
CA ALA A 94 1.00 0.19 -1.40
C ALA A 94 0.88 0.09 -2.93
N ARG A 95 1.70 0.86 -3.66
CA ARG A 95 1.67 0.89 -5.12
C ARG A 95 2.06 -0.47 -5.71
N ARG A 96 3.10 -1.14 -5.18
CA ARG A 96 3.48 -2.49 -5.61
C ARG A 96 2.42 -3.55 -5.28
N CYS A 97 1.84 -3.49 -4.07
CA CYS A 97 0.75 -4.35 -3.66
C CYS A 97 -0.43 -4.26 -4.65
N LEU A 98 -0.84 -3.04 -5.00
CA LEU A 98 -1.91 -2.83 -5.97
C LEU A 98 -1.55 -3.39 -7.36
N CYS A 99 -0.31 -3.20 -7.82
CA CYS A 99 0.14 -3.81 -9.08
C CYS A 99 0.04 -5.35 -9.03
N TYR A 100 0.40 -5.98 -7.92
CA TYR A 100 0.21 -7.43 -7.75
C TYR A 100 -1.26 -7.84 -7.78
N LEU A 101 -2.16 -7.04 -7.19
CA LEU A 101 -3.61 -7.28 -7.25
C LEU A 101 -4.13 -7.21 -8.70
N PHE A 102 -3.66 -6.27 -9.52
CA PHE A 102 -4.01 -6.19 -10.94
C PHE A 102 -3.53 -7.41 -11.75
N TYR A 103 -2.37 -7.96 -11.41
CA TYR A 103 -1.85 -9.19 -12.03
C TYR A 103 -2.31 -10.49 -11.36
N ASN A 104 -3.28 -10.43 -10.43
CA ASN A 104 -3.77 -11.59 -9.69
C ASN A 104 -2.66 -12.37 -8.94
N LYS A 105 -1.59 -11.69 -8.52
CA LYS A 105 -0.49 -12.22 -7.69
C LYS A 105 -0.84 -12.04 -6.21
N LEU A 106 -1.93 -12.66 -5.76
CA LEU A 106 -2.60 -12.36 -4.49
C LEU A 106 -1.71 -12.60 -3.25
N ASP A 107 -0.94 -13.69 -3.22
CA ASP A 107 -0.04 -13.99 -2.11
C ASP A 107 1.05 -12.92 -1.95
N LYS A 108 1.56 -12.40 -3.08
CA LYS A 108 2.55 -11.31 -3.07
C LYS A 108 1.93 -10.01 -2.61
N ALA A 109 0.68 -9.73 -3.01
CA ALA A 109 -0.04 -8.56 -2.53
C ALA A 109 -0.28 -8.62 -1.02
N LEU A 110 -0.70 -9.78 -0.50
CA LEU A 110 -0.88 -9.98 0.94
C LEU A 110 0.45 -9.81 1.69
N TYR A 111 1.53 -10.40 1.16
CA TYR A 111 2.87 -10.25 1.72
C TYR A 111 3.33 -8.78 1.79
N ASP A 112 3.09 -7.98 0.74
CA ASP A 112 3.40 -6.54 0.76
C ASP A 112 2.62 -5.80 1.85
N GLY A 113 1.34 -6.14 2.03
CA GLY A 113 0.52 -5.58 3.11
C GLY A 113 1.02 -5.95 4.51
N MET A 114 1.46 -7.20 4.70
CA MET A 114 2.02 -7.67 5.99
C MET A 114 3.38 -7.03 6.30
N LEU A 115 4.27 -6.91 5.30
CA LEU A 115 5.53 -6.20 5.46
C LEU A 115 5.30 -4.72 5.77
N ALA A 116 4.38 -4.07 5.06
CA ALA A 116 4.04 -2.68 5.31
C ALA A 116 3.52 -2.47 6.73
N GLN A 117 2.67 -3.37 7.24
CA GLN A 117 2.22 -3.33 8.63
C GLN A 117 3.39 -3.48 9.62
N GLN A 118 4.32 -4.39 9.37
CA GLN A 118 5.48 -4.58 10.25
C GLN A 118 6.39 -3.35 10.32
N LEU A 119 6.57 -2.66 9.18
CA LEU A 119 7.45 -1.50 9.07
C LEU A 119 6.75 -0.20 9.48
N PHE A 120 5.43 -0.12 9.26
CA PHE A 120 4.60 1.07 9.47
C PHE A 120 3.33 0.70 10.25
N PRO A 121 3.44 0.35 11.54
CA PRO A 121 2.32 -0.18 12.33
C PRO A 121 1.16 0.81 12.48
N ASP A 122 1.43 2.11 12.42
CA ASP A 122 0.42 3.18 12.52
C ASP A 122 -0.12 3.63 11.15
N TRP A 123 0.09 2.85 10.09
CA TRP A 123 -0.36 3.18 8.73
C TRP A 123 -1.58 2.34 8.30
N PRO A 124 -2.80 2.91 8.33
CA PRO A 124 -4.05 2.17 8.06
C PRO A 124 -4.09 1.51 6.67
N THR A 125 -3.46 2.14 5.68
CA THR A 125 -3.43 1.66 4.30
C THR A 125 -2.85 0.25 4.16
N ALA A 126 -1.91 -0.15 5.03
CA ALA A 126 -1.38 -1.52 5.02
C ALA A 126 -2.49 -2.56 5.27
N PHE A 127 -3.37 -2.30 6.25
CA PHE A 127 -4.50 -3.17 6.58
C PHE A 127 -5.56 -3.15 5.47
N TYR A 128 -5.85 -1.99 4.87
CA TYR A 128 -6.75 -1.90 3.71
C TYR A 128 -6.29 -2.77 2.53
N PHE A 129 -4.99 -2.85 2.25
CA PHE A 129 -4.48 -3.73 1.20
C PHE A 129 -4.54 -5.21 1.58
N GLN A 130 -4.21 -5.56 2.82
CA GLN A 130 -4.37 -6.92 3.32
C GLN A 130 -5.82 -7.39 3.19
N SER A 131 -6.81 -6.56 3.55
CA SER A 131 -8.23 -6.95 3.43
C SER A 131 -8.63 -7.24 1.99
N VAL A 132 -8.16 -6.44 1.01
CA VAL A 132 -8.44 -6.68 -0.41
C VAL A 132 -7.80 -7.99 -0.89
N ALA A 133 -6.54 -8.25 -0.51
CA ALA A 133 -5.85 -9.48 -0.88
C ALA A 133 -6.52 -10.72 -0.27
N LEU A 134 -6.86 -10.68 1.03
CA LEU A 134 -7.57 -11.75 1.73
C LEU A 134 -8.94 -12.03 1.11
N SER A 135 -9.70 -10.99 0.73
CA SER A 135 -10.99 -11.14 0.05
C SER A 135 -10.83 -11.90 -1.27
N LYS A 136 -9.85 -11.51 -2.09
CA LYS A 136 -9.56 -12.19 -3.37
C LYS A 136 -9.02 -13.61 -3.19
N LEU A 137 -8.39 -13.92 -2.05
CA LEU A 137 -7.99 -15.28 -1.64
C LEU A 137 -9.15 -16.10 -1.05
N ASN A 138 -10.37 -15.56 -1.03
CA ASN A 138 -11.56 -16.18 -0.44
C ASN A 138 -11.46 -16.39 1.10
N MET A 139 -10.60 -15.64 1.77
CA MET A 139 -10.45 -15.58 3.22
C MET A 139 -11.35 -14.47 3.78
N ILE A 140 -12.67 -14.64 3.60
CA ILE A 140 -13.66 -13.56 3.79
C ILE A 140 -13.76 -13.06 5.23
N THR A 141 -13.66 -13.95 6.22
CA THR A 141 -13.69 -13.57 7.64
C THR A 141 -12.48 -12.71 8.01
N ASP A 142 -11.28 -13.17 7.64
CA ASP A 142 -10.05 -12.43 7.91
C ASP A 142 -10.07 -11.07 7.19
N SER A 143 -10.51 -11.04 5.93
CA SER A 143 -10.70 -9.80 5.17
C SER A 143 -11.58 -8.79 5.89
N ALA A 144 -12.75 -9.22 6.38
CA ALA A 144 -13.70 -8.35 7.06
C ALA A 144 -13.14 -7.81 8.39
N ASP A 145 -12.39 -8.62 9.12
CA ASP A 145 -11.79 -8.20 10.39
C ASP A 145 -10.59 -7.28 10.18
N THR A 146 -9.74 -7.56 9.17
CA THR A 146 -8.66 -6.66 8.76
C THR A 146 -9.19 -5.32 8.26
N LEU A 147 -10.30 -5.30 7.51
CA LEU A 147 -10.95 -4.06 7.06
C LEU A 147 -11.44 -3.21 8.25
N LYS A 148 -12.02 -3.84 9.28
CA LYS A 148 -12.42 -3.13 10.51
C LYS A 148 -11.22 -2.51 11.20
N GLU A 149 -10.11 -3.24 11.32
CA GLU A 149 -8.90 -2.73 11.95
C GLU A 149 -8.36 -1.52 11.18
N ALA A 150 -8.34 -1.58 9.84
CA ALA A 150 -7.95 -0.45 8.99
C ALA A 150 -8.79 0.79 9.29
N THR A 151 -10.12 0.66 9.34
CA THR A 151 -11.02 1.79 9.61
C THR A 151 -10.83 2.37 11.02
N HIS A 152 -10.57 1.52 12.02
CA HIS A 152 -10.35 1.94 13.38
C HIS A 152 -9.02 2.70 13.52
N LEU A 153 -7.95 2.20 12.90
CA LEU A 153 -6.64 2.84 12.91
C LEU A 153 -6.66 4.18 12.17
N GLU A 154 -7.38 4.25 11.04
CA GLU A 154 -7.58 5.51 10.29
C GLU A 154 -8.32 6.56 11.12
N ALA A 155 -9.42 6.17 11.79
CA ALA A 155 -10.18 7.06 12.65
C ALA A 155 -9.33 7.59 13.83
N LYS A 156 -8.53 6.72 14.46
CA LYS A 156 -7.62 7.08 15.56
C LYS A 156 -6.53 8.07 15.11
N ARG A 157 -6.09 8.00 13.85
CA ARG A 157 -5.08 8.92 13.31
C ARG A 157 -5.67 10.29 12.95
N ALA A 158 -6.96 10.36 12.68
CA ALA A 158 -7.66 11.59 12.32
C ALA A 158 -8.16 12.40 13.53
N SER A 159 -8.14 11.82 14.74
CA SER A 159 -8.51 12.46 16.02
C SER A 159 -7.32 13.09 16.72
#